data_AF-A0A7S3RGL9-F1
#
_entry.id   AF-A0A7S3RGL9-F1
#
_cell.length_a   1.000
_cell.length_b   1.000
_cell.length_c   1.000
_cell.angle_alpha   90.00
_cell.angle_beta   90.00
_cell.angle_gamma   90.00
#
_symmetry.space_group_name_H-M   'P 1'
#
loop_
_entity.id
_entity.type
_entity.pdbx_description
1 polymer ?
#
loop_
_entity_poly.entity_id
_entity_poly.type
_entity_poly.pdbx_seq_one_letter_code
_entity_poly.pdbx_strand_id
1 'polypeptide(L)'
;EGKLDPIHRPSDSKVAGLGDPSSCSIPTTAAEYNIVSNMPTESHHWAPPSGRPQMAERAPKQRLVPALNVKDFNIVSNRYLKDHEDKQHRDVSLNLLEAADKYRKTNRFHPVLQRCTDGRKEEMLVA
;
A
#
# COMPACT_ATOMS: atom_id res chain seq x y z
N GLU A 1 16.15 -26.06 -13.95
CA GLU A 1 16.14 -24.74 -14.62
C GLU A 1 15.22 -24.84 -15.82
N GLY A 2 14.01 -24.28 -15.75
CA GLY A 2 13.01 -24.35 -16.82
C GLY A 2 13.00 -23.05 -17.63
N LYS A 3 13.57 -23.06 -18.83
CA LYS A 3 13.40 -21.97 -19.80
C LYS A 3 12.05 -22.16 -20.49
N LEU A 4 11.18 -21.15 -20.40
CA LEU A 4 9.95 -21.07 -21.20
C LEU A 4 10.33 -20.57 -22.61
N ASP A 5 9.81 -21.23 -23.64
CA ASP A 5 10.05 -20.86 -25.03
C ASP A 5 9.32 -19.56 -25.41
N PRO A 6 9.88 -18.73 -26.30
CA PRO A 6 9.24 -17.51 -26.77
C PRO A 6 8.07 -17.81 -27.70
N ILE A 7 6.95 -17.11 -27.48
CA ILE A 7 5.72 -17.19 -28.28
C ILE A 7 6.03 -16.77 -29.73
N HIS A 8 5.96 -17.74 -30.65
CA HIS A 8 6.09 -17.53 -32.08
C HIS A 8 4.90 -16.70 -32.59
N ARG A 9 5.12 -15.44 -32.99
CA ARG A 9 4.16 -14.69 -33.81
C ARG A 9 4.35 -15.14 -35.27
N PRO A 10 3.32 -15.67 -35.94
CA PRO A 10 3.44 -16.01 -37.35
C PRO A 10 3.70 -14.73 -38.16
N SER A 11 4.78 -14.76 -38.93
CA SER A 11 5.21 -13.73 -39.87
C SER A 11 4.13 -13.47 -40.92
N ASP A 12 3.95 -12.20 -41.27
CA ASP A 12 3.08 -11.72 -42.35
C ASP A 12 3.36 -12.46 -43.66
N SER A 13 2.54 -13.47 -43.95
CA SER A 13 2.51 -14.13 -45.25
C SER A 13 1.81 -13.20 -46.24
N LYS A 14 2.58 -12.60 -47.16
CA LYS A 14 2.06 -11.97 -48.37
C LYS A 14 1.22 -12.99 -49.14
N VAL A 15 -0.09 -12.82 -49.11
CA VAL A 15 -1.03 -13.63 -49.91
C VAL A 15 -0.98 -13.12 -51.35
N ALA A 16 -0.61 -14.01 -52.26
CA ALA A 16 -0.58 -13.81 -53.70
C ALA A 16 -1.97 -13.44 -54.23
N GLY A 17 -2.01 -12.47 -55.15
CA GLY A 17 -3.25 -12.02 -55.77
C GLY A 17 -3.89 -13.05 -56.70
N LEU A 18 -5.21 -12.96 -56.83
CA LEU A 18 -6.05 -13.38 -57.97
C LEU A 18 -7.49 -12.86 -57.71
N GLY A 19 -8.10 -12.16 -58.67
CA GLY A 19 -9.57 -12.13 -58.82
C GLY A 19 -10.26 -10.78 -59.09
N ASP A 20 -10.68 -10.60 -60.35
CA ASP A 20 -11.86 -9.92 -60.94
C ASP A 20 -12.53 -8.64 -60.33
N PRO A 21 -12.99 -7.69 -61.18
CA PRO A 21 -13.52 -6.38 -60.79
C PRO A 21 -15.00 -6.38 -60.33
N SER A 22 -15.54 -7.51 -59.88
CA SER A 22 -16.89 -7.62 -59.29
C SER A 22 -16.87 -7.99 -57.81
N SER A 23 -15.76 -7.72 -57.12
CA SER A 23 -15.63 -7.97 -55.69
C SER A 23 -16.27 -6.84 -54.90
N CYS A 24 -17.56 -6.99 -54.57
CA CYS A 24 -18.08 -6.40 -53.34
C CYS A 24 -17.29 -7.02 -52.17
N SER A 25 -16.10 -6.48 -51.90
CA SER A 25 -15.32 -6.82 -50.71
C SER A 25 -16.22 -6.46 -49.54
N ILE A 26 -16.70 -7.46 -48.80
CA ILE A 26 -17.43 -7.20 -47.57
C ILE A 26 -16.49 -6.34 -46.71
N PRO A 27 -16.84 -5.08 -46.43
CA PRO A 27 -15.95 -4.21 -45.69
C PRO A 27 -15.70 -4.86 -44.34
N THR A 28 -14.43 -4.98 -43.95
CA THR A 28 -14.05 -5.53 -42.65
C THR A 28 -14.84 -4.83 -41.55
N THR A 29 -15.69 -5.57 -40.84
CA THR A 29 -16.58 -5.03 -39.80
C THR A 29 -15.82 -4.56 -38.56
N ALA A 30 -14.56 -4.95 -38.42
CA ALA A 30 -13.64 -4.49 -37.38
C ALA A 30 -12.90 -3.20 -37.76
N ALA A 31 -13.51 -2.34 -38.59
CA ALA A 31 -12.96 -1.02 -38.87
C ALA A 31 -13.36 -0.04 -37.75
N GLU A 32 -12.39 0.73 -37.26
CA GLU A 32 -12.66 1.81 -36.32
C GLU A 32 -13.33 2.96 -37.07
N TYR A 33 -14.46 3.43 -36.56
CA TYR A 33 -15.19 4.59 -37.09
C TYR A 33 -15.32 5.68 -36.05
N ASN A 34 -15.39 6.93 -36.51
CA ASN A 34 -15.78 8.04 -35.67
C ASN A 34 -17.30 7.99 -35.40
N ILE A 35 -17.70 7.99 -34.13
CA ILE A 35 -19.12 7.86 -33.73
C ILE A 35 -20.00 9.05 -34.12
N VAL A 36 -19.41 10.22 -34.41
CA VAL A 36 -20.14 11.45 -34.75
C VAL A 36 -20.31 11.57 -36.26
N SER A 37 -19.25 11.33 -37.03
CA SER A 37 -19.28 11.48 -38.49
C SER A 37 -19.52 10.18 -39.27
N ASN A 38 -19.51 9.03 -38.59
CA ASN A 38 -19.62 7.70 -39.19
C ASN A 38 -18.60 7.42 -40.33
N MET A 39 -17.47 8.14 -40.31
CA MET A 39 -16.38 7.94 -41.26
C MET A 39 -15.27 7.10 -40.62
N PRO A 40 -14.46 6.36 -41.43
CA PRO A 40 -13.31 5.62 -40.92
C PRO A 40 -12.42 6.55 -40.12
N THR A 41 -11.93 6.09 -38.97
CA THR A 41 -11.19 6.99 -38.10
C THR A 41 -9.93 7.49 -38.83
N GLU A 42 -9.29 6.71 -39.69
CA GLU A 42 -8.14 7.12 -40.53
C GLU A 42 -8.35 8.46 -41.28
N SER A 43 -9.55 8.71 -41.82
CA SER A 43 -9.86 9.96 -42.54
C SER A 43 -10.33 11.10 -41.64
N HIS A 44 -10.85 10.80 -40.45
CA HIS A 44 -11.49 11.76 -39.55
C HIS A 44 -10.69 12.02 -38.24
N HIS A 45 -9.50 11.43 -38.09
CA HIS A 45 -8.59 11.83 -37.00
C HIS A 45 -8.06 13.24 -37.30
N TRP A 46 -8.08 14.11 -36.29
CA TRP A 46 -7.52 15.46 -36.37
C TRP A 46 -6.00 15.47 -36.63
N ALA A 47 -5.30 14.36 -36.35
CA ALA A 47 -3.88 14.18 -36.67
C ALA A 47 -3.58 12.72 -37.07
N PRO A 48 -2.69 12.49 -38.07
CA PRO A 48 -2.24 11.15 -38.43
C PRO A 48 -1.54 10.48 -37.24
N PRO A 49 -1.45 9.14 -37.17
CA PRO A 49 -0.79 8.43 -36.07
C PRO A 49 0.59 8.97 -35.68
N SER A 50 1.37 9.44 -36.67
CA SER A 50 2.69 10.06 -36.49
C SER A 50 2.67 11.46 -35.88
N GLY A 51 1.57 12.21 -36.02
CA GLY A 51 1.39 13.56 -35.49
C GLY A 51 0.71 13.60 -34.12
N ARG A 52 0.35 12.43 -33.57
CA ARG A 52 -0.26 12.35 -32.23
C ARG A 52 0.81 12.61 -31.17
N PRO A 53 0.53 13.42 -30.12
CA PRO A 53 1.46 13.62 -29.03
C PRO A 53 1.76 12.28 -28.34
N GLN A 54 3.03 11.87 -28.37
CA GLN A 54 3.49 10.67 -27.66
C GLN A 54 3.57 10.98 -26.17
N MET A 55 3.08 10.05 -25.34
CA MET A 55 3.28 10.17 -23.89
C MET A 55 4.77 10.04 -23.60
N ALA A 56 5.35 11.00 -22.87
CA ALA A 56 6.72 10.88 -22.40
C ALA A 56 6.86 9.63 -21.52
N GLU A 57 7.89 8.82 -21.77
CA GLU A 57 8.21 7.66 -20.94
C GLU A 57 8.43 8.11 -19.49
N ARG A 58 7.57 7.62 -18.59
CA ARG A 58 7.70 7.93 -17.16
C ARG A 58 8.63 6.90 -16.54
N ALA A 59 9.70 7.36 -15.91
CA ALA A 59 10.49 6.51 -15.04
C ALA A 59 9.60 5.89 -13.94
N PRO A 60 9.84 4.64 -13.54
CA PRO A 60 9.08 4.00 -12.47
C PRO A 60 9.29 4.79 -11.17
N LYS A 61 8.20 5.29 -10.58
CA LYS A 61 8.25 5.96 -9.27
C LYS A 61 8.41 4.90 -8.18
N GLN A 62 9.50 4.97 -7.41
CA GLN A 62 9.60 4.21 -6.16
C GLN A 62 8.72 4.88 -5.09
N ARG A 63 7.76 4.13 -4.55
CA ARG A 63 6.90 4.61 -3.47
C ARG A 63 7.64 4.45 -2.14
N LEU A 64 8.41 5.45 -1.75
CA LEU A 64 9.07 5.46 -0.45
C LEU A 64 8.05 5.79 0.65
N VAL A 65 8.01 4.96 1.70
CA VAL A 65 7.21 5.22 2.89
C VAL A 65 8.08 6.01 3.87
N PRO A 66 7.64 7.17 4.40
CA PRO A 66 8.38 7.89 5.43
C PRO A 66 8.67 6.99 6.64
N ALA A 67 9.88 7.06 7.19
CA ALA A 67 10.31 6.20 8.30
C ALA A 67 9.39 6.29 9.53
N LEU A 68 8.80 7.47 9.78
CA LEU A 68 7.83 7.71 10.86
C LEU A 68 6.55 6.87 10.73
N ASN A 69 6.19 6.45 9.51
CA ASN A 69 4.99 5.65 9.25
C ASN A 69 5.26 4.14 9.34
N VAL A 70 6.52 3.73 9.53
CA VAL A 70 6.89 2.32 9.66
C VAL A 70 6.67 1.89 11.11
N LYS A 71 5.58 1.17 11.36
CA LYS A 71 5.28 0.58 12.67
C LYS A 71 6.24 -0.58 12.95
N ASP A 72 6.75 -0.66 14.16
CA ASP A 72 7.66 -1.71 14.62
C ASP A 72 6.94 -2.91 15.27
N PHE A 73 5.61 -2.92 15.24
CA PHE A 73 4.76 -3.96 15.83
C PHE A 73 3.88 -4.63 14.78
N ASN A 74 3.89 -5.96 14.76
CA ASN A 74 3.04 -6.78 13.92
C ASN A 74 1.80 -7.23 14.69
N ILE A 75 0.64 -6.71 14.28
CA ILE A 75 -0.65 -6.95 14.91
C ILE A 75 -1.13 -8.40 14.71
N VAL A 76 -0.79 -9.02 13.58
CA VAL A 76 -1.24 -10.40 13.27
C VAL A 76 -0.53 -11.41 14.15
N SER A 77 0.79 -11.25 14.31
CA SER A 77 1.57 -12.13 15.17
C SER A 77 1.63 -11.69 16.63
N ASN A 78 1.07 -10.51 16.94
CA ASN A 78 1.14 -9.84 18.24
C ASN A 78 2.58 -9.71 18.78
N ARG A 79 3.54 -9.40 17.89
CA ARG A 79 4.98 -9.35 18.23
C ARG A 79 5.66 -8.14 17.63
N TYR A 80 6.69 -7.65 18.31
CA TYR A 80 7.58 -6.62 17.77
C TYR A 80 8.44 -7.21 16.64
N LEU A 81 8.74 -6.40 15.63
CA LEU A 81 9.55 -6.81 14.47
C LEU A 81 11.02 -7.03 14.82
N LYS A 82 11.51 -6.38 15.88
CA LYS A 82 12.89 -6.46 16.37
C LYS A 82 12.88 -6.58 17.89
N ASP A 83 13.75 -7.43 18.43
CA ASP A 83 14.03 -7.58 19.86
C ASP A 83 12.76 -7.72 20.73
N HIS A 84 11.86 -8.61 20.32
CA HIS A 84 10.54 -8.76 20.94
C HIS A 84 10.62 -9.09 22.43
N GLU A 85 11.44 -10.07 22.80
CA GLU A 85 11.61 -10.49 24.20
C GLU A 85 12.12 -9.34 25.07
N ASP A 86 13.17 -8.64 24.62
CA ASP A 86 13.74 -7.52 25.37
C ASP A 86 12.74 -6.37 25.55
N LYS A 87 11.98 -6.04 24.50
CA LYS A 87 10.92 -5.02 24.59
C LYS A 87 9.82 -5.46 25.54
N GLN A 88 9.39 -6.71 25.45
CA GLN A 88 8.37 -7.26 26.35
C GLN A 88 8.83 -7.25 27.81
N HIS A 89 10.07 -7.64 28.11
CA HIS A 89 10.62 -7.56 29.46
C HIS A 89 10.65 -6.12 29.98
N ARG A 90 11.04 -5.16 29.14
CA ARG A 90 10.99 -3.73 29.50
C ARG A 90 9.56 -3.29 29.79
N ASP A 91 8.61 -3.61 28.91
CA ASP A 91 7.20 -3.23 29.06
C ASP A 91 6.60 -3.78 30.37
N VAL A 92 6.91 -5.05 30.70
CA VAL A 92 6.49 -5.67 31.96
C VAL A 92 7.05 -4.93 33.17
N SER A 93 8.35 -4.59 33.15
CA SER A 93 8.99 -3.86 34.24
C SER A 93 8.40 -2.45 34.41
N LEU A 94 8.10 -1.76 33.30
CA LEU A 94 7.54 -0.42 33.30
C LEU A 94 6.11 -0.42 33.85
N ASN A 95 5.30 -1.39 33.43
CA ASN A 95 3.94 -1.57 33.91
C ASN A 95 3.90 -1.85 35.42
N LEU A 96 4.83 -2.68 35.92
CA LEU A 96 4.94 -2.95 37.36
C LEU A 96 5.25 -1.66 38.15
N LEU A 97 6.19 -0.85 37.67
CA LEU A 97 6.55 0.42 38.30
C LEU A 97 5.38 1.42 38.28
N GLU A 98 4.66 1.50 37.17
CA GLU A 98 3.48 2.36 37.04
C GLU A 98 2.36 1.90 37.98
N ALA A 99 2.11 0.59 38.07
CA ALA A 99 1.13 0.02 38.98
C ALA A 99 1.50 0.30 40.45
N ALA A 100 2.78 0.15 40.82
CA ALA A 100 3.27 0.49 42.14
C ALA A 100 3.10 1.98 42.45
N ASP A 101 3.36 2.87 41.48
CA ASP A 101 3.17 4.30 41.65
C ASP A 101 1.70 4.68 41.84
N LYS A 102 0.82 4.14 41.00
CA LYS A 102 -0.64 4.30 41.14
C LYS A 102 -1.13 3.80 42.50
N TYR A 103 -0.65 2.64 42.94
CA TYR A 103 -0.98 2.09 44.24
C TYR A 103 -0.53 2.99 45.39
N ARG A 104 0.69 3.55 45.32
CA ARG A 104 1.17 4.51 46.35
C ARG A 104 0.31 5.77 46.41
N LYS A 105 -0.19 6.25 45.28
CA LYS A 105 -1.05 7.45 45.21
C LYS A 105 -2.45 7.20 45.77
N THR A 106 -3.02 6.01 45.55
CA THR A 106 -4.38 5.67 46.01
C THR A 106 -4.40 5.11 47.44
N ASN A 107 -3.31 4.50 47.88
CA ASN A 107 -3.22 3.96 49.23
C ASN A 107 -3.21 5.10 50.26
N ARG A 108 -4.09 4.98 51.25
CA ARG A 108 -4.25 5.93 52.35
C ARG A 108 -3.07 5.93 53.31
N PHE A 109 -2.32 4.83 53.36
CA PHE A 109 -1.21 4.64 54.29
C PHE A 109 0.04 4.17 53.54
N HIS A 110 1.16 4.83 53.81
CA HIS A 110 2.46 4.48 53.26
C HIS A 110 3.20 3.59 54.28
N PRO A 111 3.28 2.26 54.07
CA PRO A 111 3.78 1.34 55.10
C PRO A 111 5.26 1.53 55.43
N VAL A 112 6.09 1.91 54.46
CA VAL A 112 7.54 2.11 54.68
C VAL A 112 7.84 3.39 55.47
N LEU A 113 7.19 4.50 55.09
CA LEU A 113 7.32 5.78 55.82
C LEU A 113 6.48 5.80 57.09
N GLN A 114 5.57 4.83 57.26
CA GLN A 114 4.57 4.76 58.32
C GLN A 114 3.72 6.03 58.45
N ARG A 115 3.42 6.69 57.32
CA ARG A 115 2.64 7.95 57.29
C ARG A 115 1.33 7.76 56.55
N CYS A 116 0.30 8.44 57.03
CA CYS A 116 -0.95 8.60 56.28
C CYS A 116 -0.73 9.66 55.18
N THR A 117 -1.33 9.46 54.01
CA THR A 117 -1.29 10.48 52.93
C THR A 117 -2.13 11.72 53.27
N ASP A 118 -3.04 11.60 54.23
CA ASP A 118 -3.96 12.63 54.70
C ASP A 118 -3.51 13.13 56.08
N GLY A 119 -3.02 14.37 56.15
CA GLY A 119 -2.45 14.97 57.37
C GLY A 119 -3.43 15.03 58.54
N ARG A 120 -4.73 15.19 58.28
CA ARG A 120 -5.76 15.22 59.33
C ARG A 120 -5.89 13.88 60.07
N LYS A 121 -5.65 12.77 59.36
CA LYS A 121 -5.67 11.43 59.95
C LYS A 121 -4.38 11.08 60.65
N GLU A 122 -3.27 11.66 60.23
CA GLU A 122 -1.99 11.56 60.92
C GLU A 122 -2.10 12.21 62.31
N GLU A 123 -2.68 13.41 62.40
CA GLU A 123 -2.94 14.09 63.67
C GLU A 123 -3.85 13.30 64.62
N MET A 124 -4.91 12.65 64.10
CA MET A 124 -5.79 11.77 64.90
C MET A 124 -5.12 10.49 65.39
N LEU A 125 -4.06 10.02 64.73
CA LEU A 125 -3.37 8.79 65.11
C LEU A 125 -2.26 9.05 66.15
N VAL A 126 -1.78 10.29 66.23
CA VAL A 126 -0.69 10.73 67.12
C VAL A 126 -1.22 11.31 68.43
N ALA A 127 -2.47 11.78 68.47
CA ALA A 127 -3.16 12.25 69.68
C ALA A 127 -3.74 11.08 70.50
#